data_AF-A0A3D3RK90-F1
#
_entry.id   AF-A0A3D3RK90-F1
#
_cell.length_a   1.000
_cell.length_b   1.000
_cell.length_c   1.000
_cell.angle_alpha   90.00
_cell.angle_beta   90.00
_cell.angle_gamma   90.00
#
_symmetry.space_group_name_H-M   'P 1'
#
loop_
_entity.id
_entity.type
_entity.pdbx_description
1 polymer ?
#
loop_
_entity_poly.entity_id
_entity_poly.type
_entity_poly.pdbx_seq_one_letter_code
_entity_poly.pdbx_strand_id
1 'polypeptide(L)'
;MYGKLAITNTKKSIKDYLIYFITITLCVSLFYAFLSLSSSKYELITEDTYNFKMLQDILKYATVFITALLAILIAYVTKYMMTRRQKEFSLYILLGTEQKDVAFLFFIETFIIGTLAVILGIFLGTFFSQVVTAFVLLTAKQEIVFHFRFYWDTIGLTFLFFLSMFCIIGLYSFFVLKNRKLIQMLHADKKSEFQFKRSSALYAFLFIISLILYSICGYYTYHLLQSNDIISSKLSYLLIAFITFILATYAFFYSLAYILTFIKERWITFKYEGTNLFLIGVIASKLKTAPILMATISLSFLGAAISFIATLVMSQWSLGYLDYRIPFDISIASDYYIPNQLNITDKKDIPNVNFKELITDLNEYGSNFVDKC
;
A
#
# COMPACT_ATOMS: atom_id res chain seq x y z
N MET A 1 33.35 -18.47 15.89
CA MET A 1 34.00 -17.15 15.85
C MET A 1 33.14 -16.10 15.16
N TYR A 2 32.69 -16.32 13.92
CA TYR A 2 31.85 -15.37 13.16
C TYR A 2 30.52 -14.97 13.82
N GLY A 3 29.82 -15.90 14.49
CA GLY A 3 28.58 -15.57 15.21
C GLY A 3 28.76 -14.61 16.39
N LYS A 4 29.88 -14.71 17.13
CA LYS A 4 30.19 -13.80 18.25
C LYS A 4 30.51 -12.38 17.76
N LEU A 5 31.17 -12.28 16.61
CA LEU A 5 31.43 -11.02 15.91
C LEU A 5 30.14 -10.38 15.38
N ALA A 6 29.24 -11.17 14.79
CA ALA A 6 27.93 -10.69 14.34
C ALA A 6 27.12 -10.08 15.49
N ILE A 7 26.97 -10.80 16.62
CA ILE A 7 26.21 -10.33 17.79
C ILE A 7 26.79 -9.02 18.36
N THR A 8 28.13 -8.91 18.43
CA THR A 8 28.81 -7.71 18.95
C THR A 8 28.62 -6.50 18.02
N ASN A 9 28.67 -6.73 16.70
CA ASN A 9 28.43 -5.69 15.70
C ASN A 9 26.98 -5.19 15.73
N THR A 10 26.00 -6.09 15.84
CA THR A 10 24.58 -5.73 15.95
C THR A 10 24.33 -4.85 17.19
N LYS A 11 24.99 -5.15 18.32
CA LYS A 11 24.88 -4.35 19.55
C LYS A 11 25.48 -2.94 19.40
N LYS A 12 26.57 -2.80 18.64
CA LYS A 12 27.28 -1.52 18.44
C LYS A 12 26.59 -0.60 17.42
N SER A 13 25.81 -1.16 16.51
CA SER A 13 25.09 -0.44 15.44
C SER A 13 23.56 -0.46 15.64
N ILE A 14 23.10 -0.61 16.89
CA ILE A 14 21.70 -0.83 17.26
C ILE A 14 20.75 0.24 16.71
N LYS A 15 21.16 1.51 16.61
CA LYS A 15 20.31 2.59 16.07
C LYS A 15 20.00 2.41 14.58
N ASP A 16 20.95 1.86 13.85
CA ASP A 16 20.84 1.66 12.40
C ASP A 16 20.06 0.39 12.11
N TYR A 17 20.28 -0.62 12.96
CA TYR A 17 19.53 -1.87 12.98
C TYR A 17 18.10 -1.74 13.48
N LEU A 18 17.80 -0.76 14.32
CA LEU A 18 16.47 -0.58 14.89
C LEU A 18 15.44 -0.24 13.80
N ILE A 19 15.77 0.62 12.83
CA ILE A 19 14.87 0.92 11.71
C ILE A 19 14.60 -0.33 10.86
N TYR A 20 15.65 -1.10 10.57
CA TYR A 20 15.55 -2.36 9.82
C TYR A 20 14.68 -3.39 10.57
N PHE A 21 14.98 -3.59 11.84
CA PHE A 21 14.32 -4.53 12.72
C PHE A 21 12.83 -4.21 12.90
N ILE A 22 12.51 -2.94 13.20
CA ILE A 22 11.12 -2.49 13.35
C ILE A 22 10.36 -2.68 12.04
N THR A 23 10.95 -2.29 10.90
CA THR A 23 10.28 -2.42 9.61
C THR A 23 9.97 -3.89 9.28
N ILE A 24 10.92 -4.79 9.50
CA ILE A 24 10.69 -6.22 9.28
C ILE A 24 9.66 -6.79 10.25
N THR A 25 9.75 -6.44 11.53
CA THR A 25 8.80 -6.89 12.55
C THR A 25 7.38 -6.47 12.16
N LEU A 26 7.22 -5.23 11.67
CA LEU A 26 5.95 -4.69 11.19
C LEU A 26 5.48 -5.39 9.90
N CYS A 27 6.37 -5.70 8.96
CA CYS A 27 6.03 -6.48 7.77
C CYS A 27 5.52 -7.89 8.15
N VAL A 28 6.20 -8.57 9.07
CA VAL A 28 5.79 -9.89 9.57
C VAL A 28 4.44 -9.80 10.27
N SER A 29 4.25 -8.79 11.13
CA SER A 29 3.01 -8.64 11.88
C SER A 29 1.81 -8.36 10.97
N LEU A 30 1.98 -7.49 9.96
CA LEU A 30 0.95 -7.23 8.96
C LEU A 30 0.66 -8.47 8.10
N PHE A 31 1.70 -9.15 7.61
CA PHE A 31 1.51 -10.36 6.83
C PHE A 31 0.75 -11.43 7.63
N TYR A 32 1.12 -11.65 8.89
CA TYR A 32 0.39 -12.56 9.77
C TYR A 32 -1.07 -12.14 9.94
N ALA A 33 -1.35 -10.85 10.17
CA ALA A 33 -2.71 -10.35 10.35
C ALA A 33 -3.61 -10.62 9.14
N PHE A 34 -3.13 -10.34 7.93
CA PHE A 34 -3.89 -10.60 6.69
C PHE A 34 -3.98 -12.09 6.35
N LEU A 35 -2.90 -12.84 6.53
CA LEU A 35 -2.89 -14.29 6.29
C LEU A 35 -3.84 -15.02 7.24
N SER A 36 -3.91 -14.60 8.51
CA SER A 36 -4.83 -15.18 9.49
C SER A 36 -6.29 -14.97 9.09
N LEU A 37 -6.63 -13.78 8.58
CA LEU A 37 -7.99 -13.45 8.12
C LEU A 37 -8.40 -14.22 6.86
N SER A 38 -7.44 -14.49 5.97
CA SER A 38 -7.66 -15.20 4.70
C SER A 38 -7.74 -16.73 4.86
N SER A 39 -7.26 -17.27 5.98
CA SER A 39 -7.23 -18.70 6.24
C SER A 39 -8.64 -19.29 6.28
N SER A 40 -8.84 -20.42 5.59
CA SER A 40 -10.13 -21.13 5.59
C SER A 40 -10.54 -21.69 6.96
N LYS A 41 -9.61 -21.79 7.91
CA LYS A 41 -9.87 -22.19 9.30
C LYS A 41 -10.29 -21.01 10.18
N TYR A 42 -10.26 -19.79 9.63
CA TYR A 42 -10.80 -18.62 10.29
C TYR A 42 -12.33 -18.67 10.19
N GLU A 43 -12.95 -19.33 11.17
CA GLU A 43 -14.38 -19.15 11.44
C GLU A 43 -14.58 -17.70 11.86
N LEU A 44 -14.84 -16.83 10.89
CA LEU A 44 -15.72 -15.69 11.14
C LEU A 44 -17.01 -16.30 11.66
N ILE A 45 -17.24 -16.13 12.96
CA ILE A 45 -18.40 -16.58 13.75
C ILE A 45 -19.53 -17.06 12.85
N THR A 46 -19.61 -18.37 12.74
CA THR A 46 -20.55 -19.13 11.94
C THR A 46 -21.97 -18.71 12.28
N GLU A 47 -22.61 -17.98 11.37
CA GLU A 47 -23.93 -18.42 10.97
C GLU A 47 -23.82 -18.94 9.54
N ASP A 48 -24.22 -20.20 9.34
CA ASP A 48 -24.26 -20.90 8.05
C ASP A 48 -25.20 -20.25 7.01
N THR A 49 -25.77 -19.08 7.33
CA THR A 49 -26.76 -18.33 6.57
C THR A 49 -26.17 -17.51 5.42
N TYR A 50 -24.87 -17.18 5.45
CA TYR A 50 -24.26 -16.30 4.44
C TYR A 50 -23.14 -16.99 3.66
N ASN A 51 -23.32 -17.06 2.33
CA ASN A 51 -22.37 -17.64 1.39
C ASN A 51 -21.16 -16.69 1.18
N PHE A 52 -20.27 -16.58 2.17
CA PHE A 52 -19.10 -15.68 2.15
C PHE A 52 -17.97 -16.11 1.19
N LYS A 53 -18.23 -17.03 0.26
CA LYS A 53 -17.22 -17.52 -0.70
C LYS A 53 -16.58 -16.39 -1.49
N MET A 54 -17.39 -15.41 -1.93
CA MET A 54 -16.89 -14.23 -2.64
C MET A 54 -15.99 -13.34 -1.76
N LEU A 55 -16.36 -13.12 -0.49
CA LEU A 55 -15.55 -12.37 0.46
C LEU A 55 -14.22 -13.09 0.73
N GLN A 56 -14.27 -14.41 0.92
CA GLN A 56 -13.09 -15.23 1.15
C GLN A 56 -12.13 -15.18 -0.05
N ASP A 57 -12.65 -15.23 -1.27
CA ASP A 57 -11.83 -15.13 -2.48
C ASP A 57 -11.21 -13.73 -2.62
N ILE A 58 -11.96 -12.65 -2.34
CA ILE A 58 -11.42 -11.28 -2.30
C ILE A 58 -10.29 -11.15 -1.28
N LEU A 59 -10.46 -11.70 -0.06
CA LEU A 59 -9.44 -11.70 0.98
C LEU A 59 -8.19 -12.50 0.60
N LYS A 60 -8.34 -13.63 -0.11
CA LYS A 60 -7.21 -14.39 -0.67
C LYS A 60 -6.42 -13.56 -1.67
N TYR A 61 -7.08 -12.94 -2.65
CA TYR A 61 -6.40 -12.08 -3.62
C TYR A 61 -5.73 -10.87 -2.95
N ALA A 62 -6.39 -10.23 -1.99
CA ALA A 62 -5.81 -9.13 -1.21
C ALA A 62 -4.56 -9.57 -0.45
N THR A 63 -4.57 -10.76 0.15
CA THR A 63 -3.42 -11.32 0.88
C THR A 63 -2.23 -11.52 -0.05
N VAL A 64 -2.43 -12.07 -1.25
CA VAL A 64 -1.37 -12.25 -2.25
C VAL A 64 -0.77 -10.90 -2.67
N PHE A 65 -1.62 -9.90 -2.91
CA PHE A 65 -1.18 -8.56 -3.28
C PHE A 65 -0.36 -7.89 -2.17
N ILE A 66 -0.84 -7.93 -0.93
CA ILE A 66 -0.13 -7.37 0.24
C ILE A 66 1.20 -8.09 0.45
N THR A 67 1.23 -9.42 0.29
CA THR A 67 2.46 -10.22 0.39
C THR A 67 3.52 -9.76 -0.61
N ALA A 68 3.13 -9.51 -1.86
CA ALA A 68 4.04 -9.01 -2.89
C ALA A 68 4.60 -7.63 -2.52
N LEU A 69 3.76 -6.72 -2.02
CA LEU A 69 4.16 -5.39 -1.57
C LEU A 69 5.16 -5.47 -0.40
N LEU A 70 4.87 -6.30 0.61
CA LEU A 70 5.74 -6.50 1.75
C LEU A 70 7.09 -7.13 1.35
N ALA A 71 7.10 -8.06 0.39
CA ALA A 71 8.34 -8.63 -0.15
C ALA A 71 9.24 -7.57 -0.79
N ILE A 72 8.66 -6.65 -1.58
CA ILE A 72 9.39 -5.52 -2.17
C ILE A 72 9.95 -4.60 -1.08
N LEU A 73 9.16 -4.31 -0.04
CA LEU A 73 9.58 -3.49 1.08
C LEU A 73 10.76 -4.12 1.84
N ILE A 74 10.71 -5.42 2.14
CA ILE A 74 11.81 -6.14 2.80
C ILE A 74 13.09 -6.12 1.94
N ALA A 75 12.95 -6.33 0.62
CA ALA A 75 14.08 -6.24 -0.31
C ALA A 75 14.70 -4.83 -0.33
N TYR A 76 13.87 -3.79 -0.35
CA TYR A 76 14.31 -2.40 -0.30
C TYR A 76 15.06 -2.09 1.01
N VAL A 77 14.49 -2.47 2.15
CA VAL A 77 15.04 -2.20 3.47
C VAL A 77 16.35 -2.96 3.68
N THR A 78 16.46 -4.19 3.17
CA THR A 78 17.71 -4.97 3.18
C THR A 78 18.79 -4.34 2.30
N LYS A 79 18.43 -3.86 1.09
CA LYS A 79 19.35 -3.12 0.22
C LYS A 79 19.81 -1.80 0.86
N TYR A 80 18.91 -1.09 1.53
CA TYR A 80 19.22 0.14 2.24
C TYR A 80 20.24 -0.11 3.36
N MET A 81 20.01 -1.13 4.20
CA MET A 81 20.95 -1.52 5.25
C MET A 81 22.32 -1.93 4.71
N MET A 82 22.32 -2.73 3.64
CA MET A 82 23.56 -3.13 2.99
C MET A 82 24.34 -1.90 2.50
N THR A 83 23.65 -0.93 1.89
CA THR A 83 24.27 0.29 1.35
C THR A 83 24.87 1.15 2.46
N ARG A 84 24.15 1.31 3.57
CA ARG A 84 24.60 2.09 4.73
C ARG A 84 25.86 1.54 5.37
N ARG A 85 26.05 0.21 5.33
CA ARG A 85 27.22 -0.48 5.91
C ARG A 85 28.36 -0.75 4.92
N GLN A 86 28.26 -0.26 3.68
CA GLN A 86 29.31 -0.49 2.67
C GLN A 86 30.67 0.04 3.08
N LYS A 87 30.74 1.15 3.85
CA LYS A 87 32.00 1.67 4.38
C LYS A 87 32.64 0.75 5.42
N GLU A 88 31.85 0.18 6.33
CA GLU A 88 32.34 -0.79 7.32
C GLU A 88 32.91 -2.03 6.60
N PHE A 89 32.17 -2.55 5.62
CA PHE A 89 32.61 -3.67 4.80
C PHE A 89 33.89 -3.36 4.01
N SER A 90 34.01 -2.14 3.49
CA SER A 90 35.23 -1.70 2.78
C SER A 90 36.45 -1.66 3.71
N LEU A 91 36.27 -1.21 4.97
CA LEU A 91 37.33 -1.19 5.96
C LEU A 91 37.80 -2.60 6.33
N TYR A 92 36.89 -3.56 6.51
CA TYR A 92 37.26 -4.96 6.77
C TYR A 92 38.07 -5.56 5.62
N ILE A 93 37.71 -5.25 4.37
CA ILE A 93 38.46 -5.73 3.20
C ILE A 93 39.85 -5.06 3.13
N LEU A 94 39.95 -3.76 3.43
CA LEU A 94 41.23 -3.04 3.48
C LEU A 94 42.18 -3.59 4.56
N LEU A 95 41.64 -4.09 5.67
CA LEU A 95 42.39 -4.74 6.74
C LEU A 95 42.77 -6.20 6.42
N GLY A 96 42.48 -6.70 5.22
CA GLY A 96 42.89 -8.02 4.74
C GLY A 96 41.80 -9.11 4.80
N THR A 97 40.54 -8.77 5.11
CA THR A 97 39.44 -9.75 5.09
C THR A 97 39.02 -10.05 3.65
N GLU A 98 38.82 -11.32 3.30
CA GLU A 98 38.33 -11.68 1.96
C GLU A 98 36.90 -11.15 1.75
N GLN A 99 36.61 -10.67 0.54
CA GLN A 99 35.30 -10.07 0.22
C GLN A 99 34.12 -11.07 0.38
N LYS A 100 34.37 -12.36 0.15
CA LYS A 100 33.39 -13.45 0.39
C LYS A 100 33.04 -13.60 1.87
N ASP A 101 34.01 -13.40 2.77
CA ASP A 101 33.81 -13.59 4.21
C ASP A 101 32.99 -12.43 4.79
N VAL A 102 33.23 -11.22 4.29
CA VAL A 102 32.42 -10.04 4.63
C VAL A 102 30.97 -10.19 4.13
N ALA A 103 30.79 -10.72 2.91
CA ALA A 103 29.47 -11.03 2.38
C ALA A 103 28.75 -12.12 3.19
N PHE A 104 29.48 -13.15 3.63
CA PHE A 104 28.95 -14.22 4.47
C PHE A 104 28.60 -13.75 5.89
N LEU A 105 29.44 -12.88 6.47
CA LEU A 105 29.15 -12.23 7.75
C LEU A 105 27.84 -11.43 7.68
N PHE A 106 27.66 -10.65 6.61
CA PHE A 106 26.42 -9.88 6.39
C PHE A 106 25.19 -10.78 6.23
N PHE A 107 25.33 -11.90 5.52
CA PHE A 107 24.27 -12.90 5.39
C PHE A 107 23.84 -13.46 6.75
N ILE A 108 24.80 -13.90 7.58
CA ILE A 108 24.50 -14.42 8.93
C ILE A 108 23.85 -13.36 9.80
N GLU A 109 24.35 -12.12 9.78
CA GLU A 109 23.78 -11.03 10.58
C GLU A 109 22.33 -10.73 10.17
N THR A 110 22.06 -10.68 8.87
CA THR A 110 20.71 -10.50 8.31
C THR A 110 19.78 -11.64 8.72
N PHE A 111 20.27 -12.88 8.68
CA PHE A 111 19.50 -14.07 9.03
C PHE A 111 19.13 -14.13 10.54
N ILE A 112 20.08 -13.81 11.43
CA ILE A 112 19.84 -13.77 12.87
C ILE A 112 18.79 -12.71 13.20
N ILE A 113 18.95 -11.50 12.65
CA ILE A 113 18.05 -10.39 12.91
C ILE A 113 16.67 -10.64 12.31
N GLY A 114 16.61 -11.21 11.10
CA GLY A 114 15.36 -11.62 10.46
C GLY A 114 14.60 -12.65 11.28
N THR A 115 15.30 -13.67 11.82
CA THR A 115 14.67 -14.70 12.67
C THR A 115 14.09 -14.10 13.96
N LEU A 116 14.84 -13.21 14.63
CA LEU A 116 14.34 -12.51 15.82
C LEU A 116 13.13 -11.61 15.51
N ALA A 117 13.16 -10.93 14.35
CA ALA A 117 12.07 -10.08 13.91
C ALA A 117 10.82 -10.89 13.53
N VAL A 118 10.97 -12.12 13.04
CA VAL A 118 9.84 -13.03 12.78
C VAL A 118 9.17 -13.45 14.08
N ILE A 119 9.94 -13.83 15.10
CA ILE A 119 9.41 -14.23 16.41
C ILE A 119 8.61 -13.08 17.03
N LEU A 120 9.19 -11.88 17.10
CA LEU A 120 8.47 -10.71 17.62
C LEU A 120 7.32 -10.28 16.71
N GLY A 121 7.48 -10.43 15.40
CA GLY A 121 6.48 -10.05 14.41
C GLY A 121 5.24 -10.92 14.46
N ILE A 122 5.38 -12.23 14.71
CA ILE A 122 4.24 -13.13 14.95
C ILE A 122 3.52 -12.73 16.25
N PHE A 123 4.29 -12.45 17.31
CA PHE A 123 3.72 -11.98 18.58
C PHE A 123 2.91 -10.68 18.39
N LEU A 124 3.50 -9.64 17.78
CA LEU A 124 2.78 -8.40 17.44
C LEU A 124 1.64 -8.63 16.43
N GLY A 125 1.82 -9.57 15.50
CA GLY A 125 0.87 -9.91 14.45
C GLY A 125 -0.44 -10.43 15.02
N THR A 126 -0.40 -11.14 16.14
CA THR A 126 -1.62 -11.60 16.82
C THR A 126 -2.49 -10.44 17.28
N PHE A 127 -1.89 -9.36 17.80
CA PHE A 127 -2.60 -8.13 18.15
C PHE A 127 -3.14 -7.42 16.90
N PHE A 128 -2.34 -7.30 15.84
CA PHE A 128 -2.80 -6.68 14.59
C PHE A 128 -3.95 -7.46 13.94
N SER A 129 -3.93 -8.79 13.99
CA SER A 129 -5.00 -9.63 13.46
C SER A 129 -6.34 -9.34 14.13
N GLN A 130 -6.33 -9.07 15.44
CA GLN A 130 -7.53 -8.68 16.18
C GLN A 130 -8.04 -7.30 15.78
N VAL A 131 -7.14 -6.34 15.59
CA VAL A 131 -7.51 -5.00 15.12
C VAL A 131 -8.20 -5.10 13.76
N VAL A 132 -7.61 -5.85 12.82
CA VAL A 132 -8.20 -6.06 11.49
C VAL A 132 -9.55 -6.77 11.58
N THR A 133 -9.67 -7.78 12.44
CA THR A 133 -10.94 -8.49 12.67
C THR A 133 -12.00 -7.57 13.23
N ALA A 134 -11.65 -6.73 14.22
CA ALA A 134 -12.57 -5.76 14.80
C ALA A 134 -13.10 -4.79 13.74
N PHE A 135 -12.26 -4.34 12.80
CA PHE A 135 -12.71 -3.53 11.66
C PHE A 135 -13.70 -4.27 10.75
N VAL A 136 -13.46 -5.55 10.47
CA VAL A 136 -14.38 -6.39 9.67
C VAL A 136 -15.72 -6.55 10.38
N LEU A 137 -15.72 -6.88 11.68
CA LEU A 137 -16.94 -7.04 12.48
C LEU A 137 -17.72 -5.73 12.63
N LEU A 138 -17.03 -4.60 12.82
CA LEU A 138 -17.63 -3.26 12.82
C LEU A 138 -18.37 -2.97 11.52
N THR A 139 -17.78 -3.36 10.39
CA THR A 139 -18.41 -3.18 9.07
C THR A 139 -19.61 -4.11 8.90
N ALA A 140 -19.56 -5.32 9.48
CA ALA A 140 -20.65 -6.29 9.46
C ALA A 140 -21.78 -6.00 10.47
N LYS A 141 -21.66 -4.94 11.30
CA LYS A 141 -22.60 -4.62 12.41
C LYS A 141 -22.81 -5.78 13.40
N GLN A 142 -21.83 -6.67 13.55
CA GLN A 142 -21.88 -7.80 14.47
C GLN A 142 -21.20 -7.44 15.80
N GLU A 143 -21.58 -8.10 16.90
CA GLU A 143 -20.93 -7.90 18.19
C GLU A 143 -19.43 -8.23 18.12
N ILE A 144 -18.60 -7.33 18.68
CA ILE A 144 -17.15 -7.48 18.67
C ILE A 144 -16.76 -8.48 19.76
N VAL A 145 -16.67 -9.76 19.41
CA VAL A 145 -16.15 -10.79 20.31
C VAL A 145 -14.66 -11.02 20.01
N PHE A 146 -13.80 -10.64 20.96
CA PHE A 146 -12.36 -10.88 20.84
C PHE A 146 -12.03 -12.33 21.16
N HIS A 147 -11.84 -13.16 20.14
CA HIS A 147 -11.30 -14.51 20.30
C HIS A 147 -9.80 -14.53 19.99
N PHE A 148 -8.96 -14.72 21.02
CA PHE A 148 -7.54 -15.02 20.85
C PHE A 148 -7.36 -16.48 20.40
N ARG A 149 -7.56 -16.76 19.11
CA ARG A 149 -7.24 -18.06 18.52
C ARG A 149 -5.85 -18.02 17.88
N PHE A 150 -4.92 -18.81 18.44
CA PHE A 150 -3.63 -19.08 17.82
C PHE A 150 -3.78 -20.21 16.81
N TYR A 151 -3.81 -19.87 15.53
CA TYR A 151 -3.82 -20.85 14.46
C TYR A 151 -2.39 -21.32 14.20
N TRP A 152 -2.03 -22.49 14.72
CA TRP A 152 -0.70 -23.09 14.53
C TRP A 152 -0.31 -23.25 13.05
N ASP A 153 -1.30 -23.48 12.19
CA ASP A 153 -1.13 -23.61 10.73
C ASP A 153 -0.65 -22.29 10.10
N THR A 154 -1.28 -21.16 10.46
CA THR A 154 -0.91 -19.85 9.90
C THR A 154 0.47 -19.43 10.39
N ILE A 155 0.78 -19.66 11.68
CA ILE A 155 2.11 -19.42 12.26
C ILE A 155 3.19 -20.18 11.49
N GLY A 156 2.98 -21.48 11.24
CA GLY A 156 3.92 -22.30 10.48
C GLY A 156 4.15 -21.79 9.07
N LEU A 157 3.06 -21.41 8.37
CA LEU A 157 3.15 -20.84 7.03
C LEU A 157 3.87 -19.49 7.01
N THR A 158 3.61 -18.65 8.02
CA THR A 158 4.30 -17.34 8.19
C THR A 158 5.79 -17.53 8.36
N PHE A 159 6.17 -18.43 9.27
CA PHE A 159 7.56 -18.70 9.59
C PHE A 159 8.30 -19.24 8.36
N LEU A 160 7.73 -20.21 7.66
CA LEU A 160 8.32 -20.80 6.45
C LEU A 160 8.46 -19.77 5.33
N PHE A 161 7.43 -18.94 5.10
CA PHE A 161 7.46 -17.89 4.08
C PHE A 161 8.58 -16.89 4.32
N PHE A 162 8.67 -16.32 5.53
CA PHE A 162 9.71 -15.34 5.85
C PHE A 162 11.11 -15.96 5.88
N LEU A 163 11.24 -17.20 6.36
CA LEU A 163 12.52 -17.92 6.33
C LEU A 163 13.02 -18.08 4.89
N SER A 164 12.13 -18.47 3.97
CA SER A 164 12.47 -18.61 2.55
C SER A 164 12.86 -17.26 1.91
N MET A 165 12.13 -16.19 2.24
CA MET A 165 12.43 -14.82 1.78
C MET A 165 13.78 -14.33 2.28
N PHE A 166 14.11 -14.52 3.56
CA PHE A 166 15.43 -14.11 4.08
C PHE A 166 16.57 -14.89 3.45
N CYS A 167 16.38 -16.19 3.16
CA CYS A 167 17.35 -16.96 2.39
C CYS A 167 17.55 -16.38 0.99
N ILE A 168 16.48 -16.09 0.24
CA ILE A 168 16.55 -15.54 -1.12
C ILE A 168 17.22 -14.15 -1.12
N ILE A 169 16.76 -13.24 -0.28
CA ILE A 169 17.26 -11.86 -0.21
C ILE A 169 18.70 -11.83 0.33
N GLY A 170 19.01 -12.71 1.29
CA GLY A 170 20.34 -12.88 1.83
C GLY A 170 21.32 -13.40 0.78
N LEU A 171 20.94 -14.41 0.01
CA LEU A 171 21.75 -14.92 -1.11
C LEU A 171 21.95 -13.85 -2.18
N TYR A 172 20.89 -13.12 -2.56
CA TYR A 172 20.99 -12.00 -3.48
C TYR A 172 21.99 -10.96 -2.99
N SER A 173 21.90 -10.59 -1.70
CA SER A 173 22.82 -9.63 -1.07
C SER A 173 24.26 -10.14 -1.06
N PHE A 174 24.47 -11.43 -0.82
CA PHE A 174 25.77 -12.08 -0.89
C PHE A 174 26.39 -11.95 -2.30
N PHE A 175 25.63 -12.27 -3.35
CA PHE A 175 26.10 -12.13 -4.73
C PHE A 175 26.40 -10.68 -5.12
N VAL A 176 25.54 -9.74 -4.70
CA VAL A 176 25.75 -8.32 -4.96
C VAL A 176 27.01 -7.82 -4.27
N LEU A 177 27.23 -8.16 -3.00
CA LEU A 177 28.39 -7.67 -2.26
C LEU A 177 29.69 -8.30 -2.76
N LYS A 178 29.67 -9.59 -3.13
CA LYS A 178 30.82 -10.29 -3.70
C LYS A 178 31.33 -9.66 -5.00
N ASN A 179 30.41 -9.17 -5.85
CA ASN A 179 30.75 -8.68 -7.19
C ASN A 179 30.95 -7.15 -7.27
N ARG A 180 30.81 -6.41 -6.15
CA ARG A 180 31.00 -4.95 -6.12
C ARG A 180 32.47 -4.60 -6.01
N LYS A 181 32.92 -3.57 -6.75
CA LYS A 181 34.29 -3.06 -6.63
C LYS A 181 34.48 -2.34 -5.29
N LEU A 182 35.58 -2.60 -4.59
CA LEU A 182 35.92 -1.94 -3.31
C LEU A 182 35.87 -0.41 -3.39
N ILE A 183 36.39 0.16 -4.48
CA ILE A 183 36.36 1.63 -4.68
C ILE A 183 34.94 2.20 -4.71
N GLN A 184 33.97 1.44 -5.23
CA GLN A 184 32.56 1.85 -5.26
C GLN A 184 31.93 1.76 -3.87
N MET A 185 32.32 0.78 -3.06
CA MET A 185 31.84 0.62 -1.68
C MET A 185 32.40 1.72 -0.76
N LEU A 186 33.66 2.13 -0.96
CA LEU A 186 34.29 3.21 -0.19
C LEU A 186 33.67 4.59 -0.48
N HIS A 187 33.25 4.81 -1.73
CA HIS A 187 32.63 6.07 -2.18
C HIS A 187 31.09 6.05 -2.15
N ALA A 188 30.47 5.04 -1.53
CA ALA A 188 29.01 4.88 -1.51
C ALA A 188 28.27 6.10 -0.93
N ASP A 189 28.81 6.71 0.13
CA ASP A 189 28.23 7.92 0.75
C ASP A 189 28.51 9.22 -0.03
N LYS A 190 29.47 9.20 -0.96
CA LYS A 190 29.92 10.38 -1.73
C LYS A 190 29.33 10.45 -3.13
N LYS A 191 28.51 9.49 -3.55
CA LYS A 191 27.71 9.65 -4.78
C LYS A 191 26.69 10.76 -4.53
N SER A 192 27.08 11.99 -4.84
CA SER A 192 26.16 13.13 -4.85
C SER A 192 25.03 12.82 -5.81
N GLU A 193 23.81 13.11 -5.36
CA GLU A 193 22.64 13.18 -6.22
C GLU A 193 23.02 13.95 -7.48
N PHE A 194 22.78 13.35 -8.66
CA PHE A 194 23.14 13.90 -9.96
C PHE A 194 22.79 15.39 -9.99
N GLN A 195 23.81 16.24 -9.99
CA GLN A 195 23.58 17.68 -10.13
C GLN A 195 23.25 17.93 -11.59
N PHE A 196 21.94 18.05 -11.90
CA PHE A 196 21.49 18.50 -13.21
C PHE A 196 21.97 19.94 -13.44
N LYS A 197 23.15 20.07 -14.04
CA LYS A 197 23.68 21.32 -14.56
C LYS A 197 23.04 21.54 -15.94
N ARG A 198 21.75 21.85 -15.96
CA ARG A 198 20.99 22.13 -17.19
C ARG A 198 20.66 23.62 -17.28
N SER A 199 20.59 24.14 -18.51
CA SER A 199 20.33 25.56 -18.79
C SER A 199 18.98 26.02 -18.24
N SER A 200 18.92 27.27 -17.80
CA SER A 200 17.73 27.94 -17.26
C SER A 200 16.50 27.85 -18.18
N ALA A 201 16.70 27.91 -19.49
CA ALA A 201 15.62 27.81 -20.49
C ALA A 201 14.86 26.48 -20.47
N LEU A 202 15.53 25.36 -20.17
CA LEU A 202 14.88 24.04 -20.19
C LEU A 202 13.93 23.84 -19.02
N TYR A 203 14.20 24.46 -17.88
CA TYR A 203 13.31 24.39 -16.73
C TYR A 203 12.07 25.29 -16.87
N ALA A 204 12.19 26.43 -17.57
CA ALA A 204 11.05 27.26 -17.92
C ALA A 204 10.10 26.51 -18.89
N PHE A 205 10.66 25.80 -19.88
CA PHE A 205 9.88 24.93 -20.75
C PHE A 205 9.18 23.79 -20.01
N LEU A 206 9.86 23.15 -19.04
CA LEU A 206 9.26 22.13 -18.19
C LEU A 206 8.09 22.67 -17.33
N PHE A 207 8.13 23.95 -16.90
CA PHE A 207 7.01 24.57 -16.20
C PHE A 207 5.77 24.61 -17.07
N ILE A 208 5.91 25.11 -18.30
CA ILE A 208 4.83 25.26 -19.25
C ILE A 208 4.24 23.88 -19.59
N ILE A 209 5.10 22.89 -19.79
CA ILE A 209 4.66 21.49 -19.97
C ILE A 209 3.85 21.01 -18.77
N SER A 210 4.30 21.28 -17.53
CA SER A 210 3.57 20.82 -16.34
C SER A 210 2.16 21.42 -16.26
N LEU A 211 1.99 22.70 -16.60
CA LEU A 211 0.69 23.36 -16.66
C LEU A 211 -0.20 22.77 -17.75
N ILE A 212 0.36 22.53 -18.95
CA ILE A 212 -0.39 21.89 -20.05
C ILE A 212 -0.86 20.50 -19.64
N LEU A 213 0.01 19.69 -19.02
CA LEU A 213 -0.35 18.35 -18.56
C LEU A 213 -1.44 18.38 -17.47
N TYR A 214 -1.40 19.33 -16.54
CA TYR A 214 -2.48 19.51 -15.56
C TYR A 214 -3.80 19.91 -16.22
N SER A 215 -3.78 20.81 -17.21
CA SER A 215 -4.98 21.19 -17.97
C SER A 215 -5.56 20.01 -18.75
N ILE A 216 -4.71 19.18 -19.36
CA ILE A 216 -5.13 17.95 -20.05
C ILE A 216 -5.78 16.99 -19.07
N CYS A 217 -5.19 16.77 -17.89
CA CYS A 217 -5.77 15.96 -16.83
C CYS A 217 -7.17 16.49 -16.44
N GLY A 218 -7.29 17.80 -16.21
CA GLY A 218 -8.56 18.45 -15.88
C GLY A 218 -9.64 18.23 -16.94
N TYR A 219 -9.28 18.40 -18.21
CA TYR A 219 -10.19 18.18 -19.34
C TYR A 219 -10.72 16.74 -19.39
N TYR A 220 -9.83 15.75 -19.28
CA TYR A 220 -10.25 14.34 -19.29
C TYR A 220 -11.08 13.95 -18.06
N THR A 221 -10.77 14.50 -16.88
CA THR A 221 -11.59 14.26 -15.67
C THR A 221 -12.98 14.87 -15.78
N TYR A 222 -13.10 16.06 -16.39
CA TYR A 222 -14.40 16.70 -16.64
C TYR A 222 -15.24 15.89 -17.63
N HIS A 223 -14.64 15.44 -18.73
CA HIS A 223 -15.32 14.57 -19.70
C HIS A 223 -15.76 13.23 -19.10
N LEU A 224 -14.98 12.69 -18.14
CA LEU A 224 -15.35 11.47 -17.42
C LEU A 224 -16.59 11.68 -16.53
N LEU A 225 -16.77 12.85 -15.92
CA LEU A 225 -17.96 13.17 -15.13
C LEU A 225 -19.21 13.41 -16.00
N GLN A 226 -19.05 14.08 -17.15
CA GLN A 226 -20.18 14.47 -18.01
C GLN A 226 -20.66 13.35 -18.95
N SER A 227 -19.81 12.36 -19.25
CA SER A 227 -20.12 11.32 -20.24
C SER A 227 -21.04 10.22 -19.70
N ASN A 228 -22.17 10.01 -20.40
CA ASN A 228 -23.02 8.83 -20.26
C ASN A 228 -22.55 7.64 -21.13
N ASP A 229 -21.34 7.72 -21.69
CA ASP A 229 -20.82 6.77 -22.67
C ASP A 229 -20.47 5.39 -22.09
N ILE A 230 -20.29 4.43 -23.01
CA ILE A 230 -19.96 3.02 -22.80
C ILE A 230 -18.74 2.86 -21.87
N ILE A 231 -18.79 1.86 -20.99
CA ILE A 231 -17.77 1.55 -19.95
C ILE A 231 -16.33 1.50 -20.50
N SER A 232 -16.15 1.06 -21.76
CA SER A 232 -14.83 0.93 -22.40
C SER A 232 -14.14 2.27 -22.67
N SER A 233 -14.87 3.33 -23.03
CA SER A 233 -14.28 4.66 -23.25
C SER A 233 -13.94 5.35 -21.91
N LYS A 234 -14.70 5.07 -20.85
CA LYS A 234 -14.41 5.61 -19.50
C LYS A 234 -13.08 5.13 -18.95
N LEU A 235 -12.73 3.86 -19.17
CA LEU A 235 -11.48 3.29 -18.68
C LEU A 235 -10.25 3.92 -19.36
N SER A 236 -10.32 4.23 -20.65
CA SER A 236 -9.22 4.87 -21.37
C SER A 236 -9.01 6.33 -20.92
N TYR A 237 -10.09 7.10 -20.71
CA TYR A 237 -10.00 8.45 -20.16
C TYR A 237 -9.42 8.47 -18.74
N LEU A 238 -9.80 7.51 -17.89
CA LEU A 238 -9.25 7.37 -16.54
C LEU A 238 -7.73 7.09 -16.57
N LEU A 239 -7.29 6.17 -17.42
CA LEU A 239 -5.86 5.86 -17.57
C LEU A 239 -5.06 7.06 -18.06
N ILE A 240 -5.58 7.81 -19.05
CA ILE A 240 -4.92 9.00 -19.58
C ILE A 240 -4.83 10.09 -18.50
N ALA A 241 -5.90 10.34 -17.75
CA ALA A 241 -5.90 11.30 -16.64
C ALA A 241 -4.87 10.92 -15.56
N PHE A 242 -4.77 9.63 -15.20
CA PHE A 242 -3.84 9.17 -14.18
C PHE A 242 -2.37 9.30 -14.63
N ILE A 243 -2.06 8.90 -15.87
CA ILE A 243 -0.70 8.99 -16.43
C ILE A 243 -0.27 10.46 -16.54
N THR A 244 -1.15 11.31 -17.07
CA THR A 244 -0.86 12.74 -17.22
C THR A 244 -0.68 13.44 -15.88
N PHE A 245 -1.45 13.07 -14.85
CA PHE A 245 -1.29 13.59 -13.49
C PHE A 245 0.08 13.24 -12.88
N ILE A 246 0.53 11.98 -13.02
CA ILE A 246 1.83 11.55 -12.51
C ILE A 246 2.95 12.34 -13.20
N LEU A 247 2.93 12.39 -14.54
CA LEU A 247 3.92 13.13 -15.34
C LEU A 247 3.92 14.64 -15.00
N ALA A 248 2.74 15.25 -14.85
CA ALA A 248 2.61 16.65 -14.48
C ALA A 248 3.26 16.94 -13.13
N THR A 249 3.05 16.07 -12.15
CA THR A 249 3.60 16.23 -10.79
C THR A 249 5.13 16.16 -10.79
N TYR A 250 5.74 15.21 -11.51
CA TYR A 250 7.19 15.18 -11.65
C TYR A 250 7.72 16.43 -12.35
N ALA A 251 7.13 16.82 -13.48
CA ALA A 251 7.54 18.02 -14.22
C ALA A 251 7.40 19.29 -13.35
N PHE A 252 6.36 19.37 -12.53
CA PHE A 252 6.11 20.47 -11.61
C PHE A 252 7.21 20.60 -10.55
N PHE A 253 7.58 19.51 -9.86
CA PHE A 253 8.65 19.57 -8.86
C PHE A 253 10.02 19.88 -9.47
N TYR A 254 10.30 19.38 -10.68
CA TYR A 254 11.50 19.77 -11.43
C TYR A 254 11.52 21.27 -11.76
N SER A 255 10.37 21.83 -12.12
CA SER A 255 10.24 23.25 -12.42
C SER A 255 10.29 24.13 -11.17
N LEU A 256 9.68 23.69 -10.06
CA LEU A 256 9.70 24.40 -8.78
C LEU A 256 11.13 24.62 -8.28
N ALA A 257 11.99 23.61 -8.41
CA ALA A 257 13.40 23.73 -8.08
C ALA A 257 14.10 24.87 -8.85
N TYR A 258 13.71 25.08 -10.10
CA TYR A 258 14.23 26.16 -10.93
C TYR A 258 13.63 27.52 -10.57
N ILE A 259 12.31 27.61 -10.37
CA ILE A 259 11.64 28.86 -9.96
C ILE A 259 12.30 29.39 -8.68
N LEU A 260 12.62 28.51 -7.72
CA LEU A 260 13.35 28.92 -6.51
C LEU A 260 14.75 29.46 -6.79
N THR A 261 15.49 28.86 -7.73
CA THR A 261 16.82 29.39 -8.12
C THR A 261 16.70 30.73 -8.83
N PHE A 262 15.68 30.92 -9.67
CA PHE A 262 15.41 32.18 -10.35
C PHE A 262 15.00 33.29 -9.37
N ILE A 263 14.12 32.99 -8.41
CA ILE A 263 13.73 33.92 -7.34
C ILE A 263 14.96 34.32 -6.51
N LYS A 264 15.81 33.36 -6.14
CA LYS A 264 17.07 33.61 -5.43
C LYS A 264 18.00 34.57 -6.19
N GLU A 265 18.07 34.47 -7.51
CA GLU A 265 18.92 35.33 -8.34
C GLU A 265 18.32 36.73 -8.55
N ARG A 266 16.98 36.83 -8.61
CA ARG A 266 16.26 38.06 -8.95
C ARG A 266 15.95 38.95 -7.72
N TRP A 267 15.71 38.37 -6.53
CA TRP A 267 15.29 39.11 -5.33
C TRP A 267 16.48 39.51 -4.46
N ILE A 268 17.28 40.45 -4.97
CA ILE A 268 18.53 40.88 -4.33
C ILE A 268 18.27 41.52 -2.96
N THR A 269 17.24 42.36 -2.83
CA THR A 269 16.94 43.13 -1.62
C THR A 269 16.52 42.23 -0.44
N PHE A 270 15.60 41.29 -0.68
CA PHE A 270 15.12 40.34 0.34
C PHE A 270 16.16 39.27 0.72
N LYS A 271 17.04 38.92 -0.23
CA LYS A 271 18.10 37.93 -0.03
C LYS A 271 19.16 38.39 0.97
N TYR A 272 19.52 39.66 0.96
CA TYR A 272 20.57 40.22 1.83
C TYR A 272 20.03 40.78 3.16
N GLU A 273 18.75 40.56 3.44
CA GLU A 273 18.13 40.98 4.69
C GLU A 273 18.28 39.89 5.77
N GLY A 274 19.03 40.20 6.84
CA GLY A 274 19.21 39.32 7.99
C GLY A 274 19.78 37.93 7.64
N THR A 275 19.11 36.87 8.10
CA THR A 275 19.52 35.46 7.92
C THR A 275 18.92 34.81 6.65
N ASN A 276 18.19 35.57 5.82
CA ASN A 276 17.48 35.03 4.66
C ASN A 276 18.42 34.41 3.62
N LEU A 277 19.65 34.91 3.49
CA LEU A 277 20.66 34.35 2.59
C LEU A 277 20.96 32.88 2.91
N PHE A 278 21.09 32.54 4.19
CA PHE A 278 21.35 31.18 4.64
C PHE A 278 20.13 30.28 4.40
N LEU A 279 18.95 30.73 4.83
CA LEU A 279 17.70 29.96 4.66
C LEU A 279 17.39 29.66 3.20
N ILE A 280 17.43 30.69 2.33
CA ILE A 280 17.21 30.53 0.88
C ILE A 280 18.29 29.65 0.26
N GLY A 281 19.55 29.78 0.71
CA GLY A 281 20.65 28.91 0.28
C GLY A 281 20.40 27.43 0.59
N VAL A 282 19.98 27.12 1.82
CA VAL A 282 19.66 25.75 2.25
C VAL A 282 18.45 25.21 1.50
N ILE A 283 17.35 25.96 1.41
CA ILE A 283 16.13 25.52 0.72
C ILE A 283 16.39 25.29 -0.78
N ALA A 284 17.04 26.24 -1.46
CA ALA A 284 17.36 26.10 -2.88
C ALA A 284 18.32 24.94 -3.16
N SER A 285 19.29 24.69 -2.26
CA SER A 285 20.21 23.55 -2.40
C SER A 285 19.47 22.22 -2.31
N LYS A 286 18.57 22.04 -1.34
CA LYS A 286 17.77 20.81 -1.16
C LYS A 286 16.75 20.59 -2.27
N LEU A 287 16.05 21.64 -2.72
CA LEU A 287 15.10 21.53 -3.84
C LEU A 287 15.79 21.11 -5.14
N LYS A 288 17.01 21.60 -5.37
CA LYS A 288 17.76 21.31 -6.59
C LYS A 288 18.28 19.87 -6.64
N THR A 289 18.68 19.30 -5.50
CA THR A 289 19.28 17.97 -5.48
C THR A 289 18.24 16.85 -5.45
N ALA A 290 17.03 17.11 -4.90
CA ALA A 290 16.03 16.09 -4.62
C ALA A 290 14.61 16.32 -5.20
N PRO A 291 14.42 16.83 -6.44
CA PRO A 291 13.06 17.07 -6.98
C PRO A 291 12.26 15.76 -7.17
N ILE A 292 12.93 14.66 -7.55
CA ILE A 292 12.30 13.34 -7.69
C ILE A 292 11.75 12.87 -6.34
N LEU A 293 12.53 13.02 -5.27
CA LEU A 293 12.11 12.58 -3.93
C LEU A 293 10.88 13.36 -3.47
N MET A 294 10.84 14.68 -3.69
CA MET A 294 9.68 15.50 -3.35
C MET A 294 8.42 15.08 -4.12
N ALA A 295 8.56 14.83 -5.43
CA ALA A 295 7.46 14.33 -6.25
C ALA A 295 6.94 12.97 -5.76
N THR A 296 7.83 12.04 -5.44
CA THR A 296 7.44 10.72 -4.94
C THR A 296 6.71 10.80 -3.60
N ILE A 297 7.16 11.66 -2.68
CA ILE A 297 6.53 11.84 -1.37
C ILE A 297 5.12 12.43 -1.56
N SER A 298 4.99 13.49 -2.37
CA SER A 298 3.70 14.12 -2.65
C SER A 298 2.69 13.14 -3.25
N LEU A 299 3.12 12.37 -4.27
CA LEU A 299 2.25 11.39 -4.92
C LEU A 299 1.83 10.27 -3.96
N SER A 300 2.75 9.80 -3.10
CA SER A 300 2.42 8.78 -2.09
C SER A 300 1.40 9.27 -1.06
N PHE A 301 1.53 10.53 -0.63
CA PHE A 301 0.60 11.15 0.32
C PHE A 301 -0.79 11.33 -0.29
N LEU A 302 -0.85 11.79 -1.54
CA LEU A 302 -2.10 11.91 -2.29
C LEU A 302 -2.76 10.54 -2.50
N GLY A 303 -2.00 9.50 -2.85
CA GLY A 303 -2.52 8.15 -2.99
C GLY A 303 -3.10 7.60 -1.67
N ALA A 304 -2.44 7.87 -0.55
CA ALA A 304 -2.94 7.51 0.78
C ALA A 304 -4.24 8.25 1.13
N ALA A 305 -4.31 9.56 0.86
CA ALA A 305 -5.50 10.38 1.10
C ALA A 305 -6.70 9.91 0.26
N ILE A 306 -6.49 9.65 -1.04
CA ILE A 306 -7.54 9.13 -1.94
C ILE A 306 -8.03 7.77 -1.45
N SER A 307 -7.14 6.88 -1.04
CA SER A 307 -7.52 5.55 -0.55
C SER A 307 -8.41 5.65 0.69
N PHE A 308 -8.07 6.54 1.63
CA PHE A 308 -8.87 6.76 2.84
C PHE A 308 -10.27 7.31 2.52
N ILE A 309 -10.35 8.31 1.63
CA ILE A 309 -11.63 8.89 1.21
C ILE A 309 -12.48 7.87 0.44
N ALA A 310 -11.86 7.11 -0.46
CA ALA A 310 -12.54 6.10 -1.25
C ALA A 310 -13.20 5.03 -0.37
N THR A 311 -12.54 4.58 0.70
CA THR A 311 -13.14 3.64 1.66
C THR A 311 -14.40 4.20 2.30
N LEU A 312 -14.38 5.47 2.75
CA LEU A 312 -15.55 6.11 3.36
C LEU A 312 -16.71 6.24 2.36
N VAL A 313 -16.42 6.70 1.14
CA VAL A 313 -17.43 6.84 0.08
C VAL A 313 -18.04 5.50 -0.29
N MET A 314 -17.22 4.46 -0.47
CA MET A 314 -17.70 3.12 -0.80
C MET A 314 -18.54 2.52 0.33
N SER A 315 -18.17 2.76 1.60
CA SER A 315 -18.98 2.33 2.74
C SER A 315 -20.36 3.00 2.75
N GLN A 316 -20.44 4.30 2.51
CA GLN A 316 -21.72 5.02 2.46
C GLN A 316 -22.57 4.60 1.25
N TRP A 317 -21.95 4.42 0.08
CA TRP A 317 -22.62 3.88 -1.10
C TRP A 317 -23.17 2.49 -0.85
N SER A 318 -22.42 1.61 -0.20
CA SER A 318 -22.89 0.26 0.14
C SER A 318 -24.08 0.30 1.09
N LEU A 319 -24.06 1.16 2.11
CA LEU A 319 -25.19 1.31 3.04
C LEU A 319 -26.42 1.88 2.34
N GLY A 320 -26.28 2.95 1.57
CA GLY A 320 -27.41 3.51 0.81
C GLY A 320 -27.97 2.56 -0.25
N TYR A 321 -27.10 1.76 -0.88
CA TYR A 321 -27.52 0.72 -1.81
C TYR A 321 -28.27 -0.42 -1.10
N LEU A 322 -27.87 -0.79 0.12
CA LEU A 322 -28.56 -1.77 0.94
C LEU A 322 -29.96 -1.28 1.33
N ASP A 323 -30.06 -0.05 1.82
CA ASP A 323 -31.35 0.58 2.20
C ASP A 323 -32.28 0.71 0.99
N TYR A 324 -31.73 0.98 -0.20
CA TYR A 324 -32.50 1.02 -1.45
C TYR A 324 -32.98 -0.36 -1.88
N ARG A 325 -32.16 -1.40 -1.74
CA ARG A 325 -32.45 -2.75 -2.24
C ARG A 325 -33.33 -3.57 -1.31
N ILE A 326 -33.24 -3.32 0.00
CA ILE A 326 -33.97 -4.06 1.04
C ILE A 326 -34.76 -3.06 1.91
N PRO A 327 -35.84 -2.45 1.38
CA PRO A 327 -36.64 -1.46 2.11
C PRO A 327 -37.53 -2.09 3.20
N PHE A 328 -37.74 -3.41 3.15
CA PHE A 328 -38.59 -4.16 4.08
C PHE A 328 -37.79 -5.32 4.69
N ASP A 329 -38.11 -5.68 5.93
CA ASP A 329 -37.44 -6.77 6.65
C ASP A 329 -37.59 -8.14 5.95
N ILE A 330 -38.70 -8.33 5.22
CA ILE A 330 -38.96 -9.52 4.41
C ILE A 330 -39.39 -9.06 3.01
N SER A 331 -38.62 -9.44 1.99
CA SER A 331 -38.97 -9.24 0.58
C SER A 331 -39.20 -10.59 -0.09
N ILE A 332 -40.43 -10.86 -0.52
CA ILE A 332 -40.77 -12.06 -1.28
C ILE A 332 -40.80 -11.66 -2.76
N ALA A 333 -39.82 -12.12 -3.52
CA ALA A 333 -39.75 -11.92 -4.96
C ALA A 333 -40.16 -13.21 -5.67
N SER A 334 -41.15 -13.12 -6.55
CA SER A 334 -41.52 -14.21 -7.45
C SER A 334 -40.85 -13.97 -8.81
N ASP A 335 -39.83 -14.76 -9.14
CA ASP A 335 -39.22 -14.72 -10.47
C ASP A 335 -40.08 -15.51 -11.45
N TYR A 336 -40.67 -14.82 -12.43
CA TYR A 336 -41.41 -15.47 -13.51
C TYR A 336 -40.48 -15.73 -14.69
N TYR A 337 -40.39 -16.99 -15.13
CA TYR A 337 -39.74 -17.31 -16.40
C TYR A 337 -40.67 -16.90 -17.54
N ILE A 338 -40.42 -15.73 -18.12
CA ILE A 338 -41.16 -15.24 -19.30
C ILE A 338 -40.42 -15.75 -20.54
N PRO A 339 -41.03 -16.63 -21.38
CA PRO A 339 -40.44 -17.00 -22.65
C PRO A 339 -40.25 -15.75 -23.52
N ASN A 340 -39.13 -15.66 -24.25
CA ASN A 340 -38.68 -14.51 -25.06
C ASN A 340 -39.68 -13.90 -26.08
N GLN A 341 -40.92 -14.40 -26.17
CA GLN A 341 -41.97 -13.96 -27.09
C GLN A 341 -43.08 -13.11 -26.46
N LEU A 342 -43.08 -12.88 -25.14
CA LEU A 342 -44.05 -12.01 -24.45
C LEU A 342 -43.35 -10.80 -23.84
N ASN A 343 -43.38 -9.66 -24.54
CA ASN A 343 -42.99 -8.37 -23.97
C ASN A 343 -44.10 -7.89 -23.03
N ILE A 344 -43.94 -8.15 -21.73
CA ILE A 344 -44.83 -7.59 -20.70
C ILE A 344 -44.52 -6.09 -20.59
N THR A 345 -45.34 -5.25 -21.19
CA THR A 345 -45.19 -3.78 -21.17
C THR A 345 -46.14 -3.09 -20.18
N ASP A 346 -47.14 -3.80 -19.66
CA ASP A 346 -48.16 -3.22 -18.78
C ASP A 346 -48.25 -3.96 -17.44
N LYS A 347 -48.40 -3.21 -16.33
CA LYS A 347 -48.41 -3.75 -14.95
C LYS A 347 -49.56 -4.75 -14.72
N LYS A 348 -50.60 -4.66 -15.55
CA LYS A 348 -51.82 -5.50 -15.47
C LYS A 348 -51.62 -6.92 -16.01
N ASP A 349 -50.59 -7.15 -16.81
CA ASP A 349 -50.28 -8.46 -17.39
C ASP A 349 -49.46 -9.35 -16.44
N ILE A 350 -49.06 -8.80 -15.29
CA ILE A 350 -48.39 -9.55 -14.22
C ILE A 350 -49.47 -10.37 -13.49
N PRO A 351 -49.32 -11.71 -13.37
CA PRO A 351 -50.26 -12.53 -12.64
C PRO A 351 -50.34 -12.07 -11.18
N ASN A 352 -51.56 -11.81 -10.70
CA ASN A 352 -51.79 -11.39 -9.32
C ASN A 352 -51.68 -12.61 -8.40
N VAL A 353 -50.46 -12.87 -7.90
CA VAL A 353 -50.22 -13.95 -6.95
C VAL A 353 -50.78 -13.56 -5.59
N ASN A 354 -51.65 -14.42 -5.04
CA ASN A 354 -52.32 -14.17 -3.78
C ASN A 354 -51.43 -14.61 -2.61
N PHE A 355 -50.75 -13.65 -1.97
CA PHE A 355 -49.85 -13.91 -0.83
C PHE A 355 -50.57 -14.03 0.53
N LYS A 356 -51.91 -14.01 0.53
CA LYS A 356 -52.72 -13.92 1.76
C LYS A 356 -52.58 -15.13 2.69
N GLU A 357 -52.38 -16.33 2.13
CA GLU A 357 -52.14 -17.56 2.91
C GLU A 357 -50.78 -17.49 3.63
N LEU A 358 -49.73 -17.07 2.91
CA LEU A 358 -48.39 -16.87 3.45
C LEU A 358 -48.34 -15.80 4.57
N ILE A 359 -49.09 -14.70 4.40
CA ILE A 359 -49.21 -13.65 5.43
C ILE A 359 -49.91 -14.18 6.68
N THR A 360 -50.88 -15.08 6.53
CA THR A 360 -51.61 -15.67 7.67
C THR A 360 -50.68 -16.58 8.47
N ASP A 361 -49.89 -17.42 7.79
CA ASP A 361 -48.88 -18.28 8.42
C ASP A 361 -47.78 -17.47 9.14
N LEU A 362 -47.31 -16.37 8.53
CA LEU A 362 -46.29 -15.51 9.13
C LEU A 362 -46.80 -14.73 10.35
N ASN A 363 -48.09 -14.37 10.36
CA ASN A 363 -48.72 -13.70 11.50
C ASN A 363 -48.96 -14.67 12.69
N GLU A 364 -49.18 -15.97 12.44
CA GLU A 364 -49.30 -16.98 13.51
C GLU A 364 -48.01 -17.14 14.33
N TYR A 365 -46.83 -16.84 13.75
CA TYR A 365 -45.54 -16.84 14.44
C TYR A 365 -45.24 -15.55 15.23
N GLY A 366 -46.20 -14.61 15.34
CA GLY A 366 -46.15 -13.52 16.32
C GLY A 366 -45.69 -12.15 15.82
N SER A 367 -45.67 -11.92 14.51
CA SER A 367 -45.29 -10.62 13.93
C SER A 367 -46.44 -10.06 13.08
N ASN A 368 -46.93 -8.86 13.39
CA ASN A 368 -48.00 -8.19 12.62
C ASN A 368 -47.46 -7.66 11.28
N PHE A 369 -47.52 -8.46 10.23
CA PHE A 369 -47.11 -8.04 8.89
C PHE A 369 -48.25 -7.30 8.18
N VAL A 370 -47.94 -6.13 7.63
CA VAL A 370 -48.86 -5.33 6.80
C VAL A 370 -48.39 -5.40 5.35
N ASP A 371 -49.27 -5.88 4.48
CA ASP A 371 -48.99 -6.01 3.04
C ASP A 371 -48.86 -4.63 2.39
N LYS A 372 -47.75 -4.39 1.68
CA LYS A 372 -47.49 -3.18 0.90
C LYS A 372 -46.95 -3.59 -0.48
N CYS A 373 -47.86 -3.80 -1.43
CA CYS A 373 -47.57 -4.04 -2.84
C CYS A 373 -47.14 -2.79 -3.62
#